data_AF-D8G9S5-F1
#
_entry.id   AF-D8G9S5-F1
#
_cell.length_a   1.000
_cell.length_b   1.000
_cell.length_c   1.000
_cell.angle_alpha   90.00
_cell.angle_beta   90.00
_cell.angle_gamma   90.00
#
_symmetry.space_group_name_H-M   'P 1'
#
loop_
_entity.id
_entity.type
_entity.pdbx_description
1 polymer ?
#
loop_
_entity_poly.entity_id
_entity_poly.type
_entity_poly.pdbx_seq_one_letter_code
_entity_poly.pdbx_strand_id
1 'polypeptide(L)' 'MNARNYIDDQGLLNNFAIEPKMYVDESVSTGFTPYAEKMNGRFAMIGFVSLLAIEVLTGHGFLGFLKDVLG' A
#
# COMPACT_ATOMS: atom_id res chain seq x y z
N MET A 1 -8.15 -23.06 23.34
CA MET A 1 -6.73 -22.68 23.54
C MET A 1 -5.94 -23.96 23.63
N ASN A 2 -5.10 -24.26 22.64
CA ASN A 2 -4.38 -25.54 22.58
C ASN A 2 -2.88 -25.26 22.72
N ALA A 3 -2.47 -24.83 23.91
CA ALA A 3 -1.06 -24.62 24.19
C ALA A 3 -0.37 -26.00 24.24
N ARG A 4 0.62 -26.19 23.37
CA ARG A 4 1.34 -27.46 23.29
C ARG A 4 2.34 -27.51 24.45
N ASN A 5 2.05 -28.33 25.44
CA ASN A 5 2.98 -28.59 26.54
C ASN A 5 4.05 -29.56 26.04
N TYR A 6 5.30 -29.11 25.96
CA TYR A 6 6.44 -29.98 25.71
C TYR A 6 7.13 -30.24 27.05
N ILE A 7 7.33 -31.51 27.38
CA ILE A 7 8.11 -31.93 28.54
C ILE A 7 9.57 -31.93 28.10
N ASP A 8 10.42 -31.15 28.76
CA ASP A 8 11.87 -31.21 28.51
C ASP A 8 12.51 -32.44 29.16
N ASP A 9 13.76 -32.74 28.82
CA ASP A 9 14.50 -33.89 29.36
C ASP A 9 14.76 -33.79 30.88
N GLN A 10 14.43 -32.65 31.50
CA GLN A 10 14.47 -32.42 32.94
C GLN A 10 13.10 -32.58 33.62
N GLY A 11 12.07 -32.97 32.86
CA GLY A 11 10.72 -33.19 33.37
C GLY A 11 9.93 -31.91 33.65
N LEU A 12 10.42 -30.73 33.22
CA LEU A 12 9.70 -29.48 33.34
C LEU A 12 8.76 -29.26 32.14
N LEU A 13 7.59 -28.69 32.43
CA LEU A 13 6.58 -28.37 31.43
C LEU A 13 6.83 -26.97 30.89
N ASN A 14 7.18 -26.88 29.61
CA ASN A 14 7.27 -25.60 28.91
C ASN A 14 5.97 -25.31 28.17
N ASN A 15 5.22 -24.34 28.69
CA ASN A 15 3.99 -23.85 28.07
C ASN A 15 4.30 -22.63 27.20
N PHE A 16 4.60 -22.86 25.91
CA PHE A 16 4.86 -21.77 24.98
C PHE A 16 3.54 -21.08 24.60
N ALA A 17 3.48 -19.75 24.78
CA ALA A 17 2.38 -18.95 24.29
C ALA A 17 2.33 -19.01 22.76
N ILE A 18 1.26 -19.58 22.21
CA ILE A 18 1.00 -19.55 20.76
C ILE A 18 0.54 -18.14 20.42
N GLU A 19 1.28 -17.47 19.54
CA GLU A 19 0.93 -16.13 19.11
C GLU A 19 -0.47 -16.14 18.45
N PRO A 20 -1.39 -15.27 18.90
CA PRO A 20 -2.67 -15.13 18.24
C PRO A 20 -2.42 -14.53 16.85
N LYS A 21 -2.67 -15.30 15.80
CA LYS A 21 -2.61 -14.79 14.43
C LYS A 21 -3.69 -13.72 14.26
N MET A 22 -3.27 -12.51 13.89
CA MET A 22 -4.16 -11.36 13.71
C MET A 22 -4.98 -11.58 12.43
N TYR A 23 -6.28 -11.80 12.57
CA TYR A 23 -7.19 -11.92 11.43
C TYR A 23 -7.67 -10.50 11.10
N VAL A 24 -7.15 -9.93 10.02
CA VAL A 24 -7.70 -8.70 9.46
C VAL A 24 -9.02 -9.09 8.79
N ASP A 25 -10.14 -8.68 9.38
CA ASP A 25 -11.44 -8.83 8.75
C ASP A 25 -11.48 -7.88 7.54
N GLU A 26 -11.35 -8.44 6.35
CA GLU A 26 -11.25 -7.72 5.07
C GLU A 26 -12.63 -7.19 4.60
N SER A 27 -13.67 -7.41 5.41
CA SER A 27 -15.04 -7.09 5.09
C SER A 27 -15.40 -5.63 5.43
N VAL A 28 -15.45 -4.83 4.36
CA VAL A 28 -16.18 -3.54 4.27
C VAL A 28 -15.54 -2.37 5.03
N SER A 29 -14.36 -1.94 4.58
CA SER A 29 -13.95 -0.54 4.79
C SER A 29 -14.29 0.27 3.53
N THR A 30 -15.47 0.89 3.52
CA THR A 30 -15.87 1.82 2.46
C THR A 30 -14.97 3.05 2.52
N GLY A 31 -14.14 3.27 1.48
CA GLY A 31 -13.54 4.59 1.20
C GLY A 31 -12.03 4.60 0.95
N PHE A 32 -11.23 3.77 1.63
CA PHE A 32 -9.77 3.71 1.44
C PHE A 32 -9.29 2.28 1.62
N THR A 33 -9.58 1.41 0.66
CA THR A 33 -9.03 0.04 0.69
C THR A 33 -7.56 0.06 0.27
N PRO A 34 -6.72 -0.86 0.78
CA PRO A 34 -5.32 -0.97 0.33
C PRO A 34 -5.19 -1.16 -1.19
N TYR A 35 -6.23 -1.73 -1.81
CA TYR A 35 -6.34 -1.86 -3.25
C TYR A 35 -6.55 -0.49 -3.93
N ALA A 36 -7.48 0.33 -3.44
CA ALA A 36 -7.73 1.67 -3.96
C ALA A 36 -6.50 2.58 -3.82
N GLU A 37 -5.80 2.52 -2.68
CA GLU A 37 -4.56 3.28 -2.46
C GLU A 37 -3.47 2.91 -3.46
N LYS A 38 -3.25 1.60 -3.70
CA LYS A 38 -2.28 1.12 -4.68
C LYS A 38 -2.64 1.54 -6.10
N MET A 39 -3.93 1.49 -6.46
CA MET A 39 -4.38 1.94 -7.78
C MET A 39 -4.19 3.45 -7.96
N ASN A 40 -4.63 4.26 -6.99
CA ASN A 40 -4.49 5.71 -7.03
C ASN A 40 -3.02 6.13 -7.10
N GLY A 41 -2.14 5.46 -6.34
CA GLY A 41 -0.70 5.69 -6.40
C GLY A 41 -0.10 5.41 -7.79
N ARG A 42 -0.55 4.35 -8.48
CA ARG A 42 -0.10 4.05 -9.85
C ARG A 42 -0.57 5.10 -10.85
N PHE A 43 -1.83 5.52 -10.77
CA PHE A 43 -2.35 6.57 -11.64
C PHE A 43 -1.60 7.89 -11.43
N ALA A 44 -1.28 8.24 -10.18
CA ALA A 44 -0.48 9.42 -9.87
C ALA A 44 0.93 9.35 -10.48
N MET A 45 1.62 8.21 -10.35
CA MET A 45 2.94 8.00 -10.95
C MET A 45 2.90 8.13 -12.48
N ILE A 46 1.91 7.53 -13.14
CA ILE A 46 1.73 7.63 -14.59
C ILE A 46 1.43 9.08 -15.01
N GLY A 47 0.55 9.77 -14.29
CA GLY A 47 0.23 11.18 -14.56
C GLY A 47 1.45 12.08 -14.45
N PHE A 48 2.27 11.88 -13.42
CA PHE A 48 3.51 12.64 -13.25
C PHE A 48 4.52 12.39 -14.37
N VAL A 49 4.77 11.13 -14.73
CA VAL A 49 5.69 10.80 -15.85
C VAL A 49 5.17 11.34 -17.18
N SER A 50 3.85 11.27 -17.39
CA SER A 50 3.23 11.81 -18.61
C SER A 50 3.41 13.32 -18.70
N LEU A 51 3.26 14.04 -17.59
CA LEU A 51 3.52 15.49 -17.52
C LEU A 51 4.98 15.82 -17.86
N LEU A 52 5.94 15.11 -17.29
CA LEU A 52 7.36 15.28 -17.62
C LEU A 52 7.65 14.99 -19.10
N ALA A 53 7.05 13.94 -19.66
CA ALA A 53 7.20 13.60 -21.07
C ALA A 53 6.65 14.71 -21.99
N ILE A 54 5.48 15.25 -21.66
CA ILE A 54 4.88 16.37 -22.40
C ILE A 54 5.78 17.61 -22.32
N GLU A 55 6.34 17.92 -21.14
CA GLU A 55 7.25 19.05 -20.94
C GLU A 55 8.51 18.93 -21.81
N VAL A 56 9.12 17.75 -21.85
CA VAL A 56 10.31 17.48 -22.68
C VAL A 56 9.99 17.59 -24.17
N LEU A 57 8.84 17.06 -24.61
CA LEU A 57 8.45 17.07 -26.02
C LEU A 57 8.02 18.46 -26.51
N THR A 58 7.37 19.24 -25.65
CA THR A 58 6.79 20.54 -26.03
C THR A 58 7.81 21.67 -25.91
N GLY A 59 8.85 21.54 -25.07
CA GLY A 59 9.89 22.57 -24.87
C GLY A 59 9.38 23.88 -24.23
N HIS A 60 8.07 24.01 -24.07
CA HIS A 60 7.36 24.99 -23.27
C HIS A 60 6.60 24.18 -22.23
N GLY A 61 7.01 24.28 -20.95
CA GLY A 61 6.45 23.47 -19.87
C GLY A 61 4.93 23.61 -19.75
N PHE A 62 4.31 22.81 -18.89
CA PHE A 62 2.85 22.84 -18.64
C PHE A 62 2.26 24.27 -18.45
N LEU A 63 3.06 25.20 -17.92
CA LEU A 63 2.74 26.63 -17.82
C LEU A 63 2.56 27.37 -19.16
N GLY A 64 3.27 26.96 -20.22
CA GLY A 64 3.11 27.46 -21.59
C GLY A 64 1.79 27.01 -22.20
N PHE A 65 1.46 25.71 -22.11
CA PHE A 65 0.17 25.20 -22.57
C PHE A 65 -1.03 25.82 -21.82
N LEU A 66 -0.92 25.98 -20.49
CA LEU A 66 -1.97 26.64 -19.71
C LEU A 66 -2.10 28.13 -20.09
N LYS A 67 -0.99 28.81 -20.42
CA LYS A 67 -1.02 30.19 -20.94
C LYS A 67 -1.65 30.27 -22.34
N ASP A 68 -1.38 29.32 -23.22
CA ASP A 68 -1.91 29.30 -24.58
C ASP A 68 -3.39 28.93 -24.64
N VAL A 69 -3.90 28.15 -23.68
CA VAL A 69 -5.33 27.78 -23.58
C VAL A 69 -6.15 28.82 -22.81
N LEU A 70 -5.55 29.53 -21.85
CA LEU A 70 -6.22 30.53 -21.02
C LEU A 70 -6.03 31.98 -21.54
N GLY A 71 -5.34 32.16 -22.67
CA GLY A 71 -5.05 33.44 -23.32
C GLY A 71 -5.88 33.66 -24.58
#